data_AF-A0AAD7GI50-F1
#
_entry.id   AF-A0AAD7GI50-F1
#
_cell.length_a   1.000
_cell.length_b   1.000
_cell.length_c   1.000
_cell.angle_alpha   90.00
_cell.angle_beta   90.00
_cell.angle_gamma   90.00
#
_symmetry.space_group_name_H-M   'P 1'
#
loop_
_entity.id
_entity.type
_entity.pdbx_description
1 polymer ?
#
loop_
_entity_poly.entity_id
_entity_poly.type
_entity_poly.pdbx_seq_one_letter_code
_entity_poly.pdbx_strand_id
1 'polypeptide(L)'
;SDAQIIATLLMSLPTSYDTLIISLDSHPNKDDLDFVIGRLLNEEIRQEADFSDEIGVSVPTSVLAVRTGRNKSRITCFKCQKLGHFQNECPE
;
A
#
# COMPACT_ATOMS: atom_id res chain seq x y z
N SER A 1 -2.17 6.69 -24.67
CA SER A 1 -3.20 5.84 -24.04
C SER A 1 -2.67 5.42 -22.70
N ASP A 2 -3.49 5.53 -21.66
CA ASP A 2 -3.06 5.31 -20.27
C ASP A 2 -2.52 3.90 -20.05
N ALA A 3 -3.03 2.91 -20.79
CA ALA A 3 -2.50 1.55 -20.80
C ALA A 3 -0.99 1.46 -21.15
N GLN A 4 -0.49 2.31 -22.06
CA GLN A 4 0.94 2.33 -22.42
C GLN A 4 1.79 3.00 -21.33
N ILE A 5 1.24 4.00 -20.64
CA ILE A 5 1.88 4.68 -19.52
C ILE A 5 2.00 3.69 -18.35
N ILE A 6 0.92 3.00 -18.02
CA ILE A 6 0.87 1.96 -16.99
C ILE A 6 1.89 0.87 -17.28
N ALA A 7 1.89 0.31 -18.50
CA ALA A 7 2.83 -0.73 -18.87
C ALA A 7 4.30 -0.28 -18.75
N THR A 8 4.62 0.91 -19.27
CA THR A 8 5.99 1.46 -19.19
C THR A 8 6.41 1.68 -17.74
N LEU A 9 5.49 2.17 -16.91
CA LEU A 9 5.75 2.43 -15.50
C LEU A 9 5.98 1.12 -14.75
N LEU A 10 5.11 0.12 -14.89
CA LEU A 10 5.25 -1.17 -14.22
C LEU A 10 6.52 -1.93 -14.66
N MET A 11 6.94 -1.80 -15.91
CA MET A 11 8.21 -2.39 -16.40
C MET A 11 9.47 -1.69 -15.87
N SER A 12 9.35 -0.44 -15.39
CA SER A 12 10.48 0.33 -14.86
C SER A 12 10.68 0.15 -13.35
N LEU A 13 9.77 -0.52 -12.66
CA LEU A 13 9.83 -0.71 -11.21
C LEU A 13 10.87 -1.77 -10.80
N PRO A 14 11.50 -1.63 -9.63
CA PRO A 14 12.36 -2.67 -9.06
C PRO A 14 11.60 -3.97 -8.75
N THR A 15 12.34 -5.08 -8.63
CA THR A 15 11.76 -6.41 -8.32
C THR A 15 11.03 -6.47 -6.97
N SER A 16 11.27 -5.52 -6.05
CA SER A 16 10.50 -5.41 -4.82
C SER A 16 8.99 -5.18 -5.07
N TYR A 17 8.62 -4.68 -6.25
CA TYR A 17 7.24 -4.44 -6.66
C TYR A 17 6.62 -5.62 -7.43
N ASP A 18 7.34 -6.73 -7.68
CA ASP A 18 6.83 -7.86 -8.49
C ASP A 18 5.53 -8.45 -7.93
N THR A 19 5.41 -8.53 -6.61
CA THR A 19 4.19 -9.02 -5.94
C THR A 19 2.98 -8.12 -6.20
N LEU A 20 3.20 -6.79 -6.21
CA LEU A 20 2.18 -5.82 -6.56
C LEU A 20 1.80 -5.95 -8.04
N ILE A 21 2.78 -6.08 -8.92
CA ILE A 21 2.56 -6.20 -10.38
C ILE A 21 1.69 -7.43 -10.69
N ILE A 22 1.97 -8.59 -10.08
CA ILE A 22 1.14 -9.79 -10.22
C ILE A 22 -0.29 -9.54 -9.73
N SER A 23 -0.44 -8.90 -8.56
CA SER A 23 -1.77 -8.57 -8.02
C SER A 23 -2.53 -7.59 -8.91
N LEU A 24 -1.85 -6.60 -9.49
CA LEU A 24 -2.43 -5.60 -10.37
C LEU A 24 -2.88 -6.20 -11.70
N ASP A 25 -2.09 -7.10 -12.30
CA ASP A 25 -2.43 -7.67 -13.60
C ASP A 25 -3.69 -8.56 -13.54
N SER A 26 -3.97 -9.14 -12.37
CA SER A 26 -5.21 -9.89 -12.11
C SER A 26 -6.43 -9.01 -11.80
N HIS A 27 -6.26 -7.70 -11.63
CA HIS A 27 -7.32 -6.81 -11.16
C HIS A 27 -8.16 -6.25 -12.32
N PRO A 28 -9.50 -6.16 -12.21
CA PRO A 28 -10.36 -5.64 -13.28
C PRO A 28 -10.09 -4.18 -13.65
N ASN A 29 -9.52 -3.40 -12.72
CA ASN A 29 -9.23 -1.98 -12.90
C ASN A 29 -7.75 -1.71 -13.26
N LYS A 30 -7.04 -2.68 -13.83
CA LYS A 30 -5.61 -2.54 -14.13
C LYS A 30 -5.27 -1.50 -15.19
N ASP A 31 -6.25 -1.12 -16.01
CA ASP A 31 -6.10 -0.10 -17.06
C ASP A 31 -6.44 1.32 -16.57
N ASP A 32 -6.91 1.45 -15.32
CA ASP A 32 -7.19 2.74 -14.67
C ASP A 32 -5.91 3.27 -13.98
N LEU A 33 -5.39 4.37 -14.51
CA LEU A 33 -4.15 4.98 -14.04
C LEU A 33 -4.23 5.42 -12.58
N ASP A 34 -5.36 5.99 -12.14
CA ASP A 34 -5.53 6.47 -10.77
C ASP A 34 -5.55 5.31 -9.76
N PHE A 35 -6.17 4.19 -10.14
CA PHE A 35 -6.15 2.96 -9.36
C PHE A 35 -4.72 2.40 -9.22
N VAL A 36 -3.96 2.36 -10.32
CA VAL A 36 -2.57 1.88 -10.33
C VAL A 36 -1.68 2.77 -9.48
N ILE A 37 -1.80 4.10 -9.61
CA ILE A 37 -1.05 5.07 -8.77
C ILE A 37 -1.36 4.83 -7.29
N GLY A 38 -2.64 4.73 -6.92
CA GLY A 38 -3.04 4.47 -5.54
C GLY A 38 -2.47 3.15 -4.99
N ARG A 39 -2.37 2.12 -5.82
CA ARG A 39 -1.77 0.83 -5.45
C ARG A 39 -0.26 0.91 -5.26
N LEU A 40 0.43 1.65 -6.12
CA LEU A 40 1.88 1.87 -6.02
C LEU A 40 2.25 2.67 -4.78
N LEU A 41 1.54 3.74 -4.48
CA LEU A 41 1.78 4.54 -3.26
C LEU A 41 1.58 3.69 -1.99
N ASN A 42 0.58 2.81 -1.97
CA ASN A 42 0.37 1.90 -0.83
C ASN A 42 1.50 0.86 -0.69
N GLU A 43 2.07 0.42 -1.81
CA GLU A 43 3.19 -0.52 -1.83
C GLU A 43 4.48 0.15 -1.34
N GLU A 44 4.75 1.37 -1.78
CA GLU A 44 5.90 2.17 -1.34
C GLU A 44 5.89 2.37 0.18
N ILE A 45 4.74 2.74 0.77
CA ILE A 45 4.56 2.85 2.22
C ILE A 45 4.88 1.54 2.95
N ARG A 46 4.56 0.38 2.35
CA ARG A 46 4.88 -0.93 2.93
C ARG A 46 6.37 -1.21 2.86
N GLN A 47 7.01 -0.92 1.72
CA GLN A 47 8.45 -1.08 1.58
C GLN A 47 9.23 -0.18 2.54
N GLU A 48 8.80 1.06 2.78
CA GLU A 48 9.41 1.94 3.80
C GLU A 48 9.38 1.31 5.20
N ALA A 49 8.29 0.63 5.56
CA ALA A 49 8.17 -0.04 6.86
C ALA A 49 9.14 -1.22 6.98
N ASP A 50 9.34 -1.99 5.91
CA ASP A 50 10.26 -3.14 5.88
C ASP A 50 11.74 -2.71 5.78
N PHE A 51 12.05 -1.62 5.06
CA PHE A 51 13.40 -1.02 5.02
C PHE A 51 13.86 -0.46 6.37
N SER A 52 12.90 -0.12 7.25
CA SER A 52 13.19 0.34 8.60
C SER A 52 13.75 -0.75 9.51
N ASP A 53 13.39 -2.01 9.26
CA ASP A 53 13.87 -3.17 10.03
C ASP A 53 15.30 -3.60 9.63
N GLU A 54 15.69 -3.40 8.36
CA GLU A 54 17.02 -3.76 7.84
C GLU A 54 18.16 -2.83 8.34
N ILE A 55 17.85 -1.59 8.74
CA ILE A 55 18.84 -0.61 9.26
C ILE A 55 19.11 -0.81 10.77
N GLY A 56 18.46 -1.76 11.44
CA GLY A 56 18.81 -2.14 12.81
C GLY A 56 18.65 -1.02 13.84
N VAL A 57 17.75 -0.06 13.61
CA VAL A 57 17.27 0.80 14.69
C VAL A 57 16.31 -0.04 15.53
N SER A 58 16.87 -0.73 16.51
CA SER A 58 16.13 -1.48 17.51
C SER A 58 15.24 -0.53 18.31
N VAL A 59 13.99 -0.37 17.86
CA VAL A 59 12.91 0.10 18.73
C VAL A 59 12.63 -1.05 19.71
N PRO A 60 12.70 -0.81 21.03
CA PRO A 60 12.66 -1.89 22.02
C PRO A 60 11.38 -2.73 21.89
N THR A 61 11.61 -4.04 21.92
CA THR A 61 10.66 -5.16 21.80
C THR A 61 9.63 -5.25 22.95
N SER A 62 9.38 -4.18 23.69
CA SER A 62 8.35 -4.13 24.75
C SER A 62 6.94 -3.84 24.23
N VAL A 63 6.74 -3.65 22.93
CA VAL A 63 5.40 -3.45 22.31
C VAL A 63 4.79 -4.75 21.77
N LEU A 64 5.42 -5.92 21.98
CA LEU A 64 4.87 -7.22 21.55
C LEU A 64 3.63 -7.70 22.35
N ALA A 65 2.97 -6.81 23.09
CA ALA A 65 1.73 -7.10 23.80
C ALA A 65 0.53 -6.26 23.34
N VAL A 66 0.39 -5.91 22.04
CA VAL A 66 -0.94 -5.58 21.47
C VAL A 66 -1.06 -6.15 20.05
N ARG A 67 -1.42 -7.43 19.98
CA ARG A 67 -1.93 -8.06 18.77
C ARG A 67 -3.32 -7.45 18.47
N THR A 68 -3.38 -6.38 17.67
CA THR A 68 -4.52 -5.97 16.78
C THR A 68 -4.33 -4.60 16.11
N GLY A 69 -3.22 -3.91 16.30
CA GLY A 69 -3.00 -2.58 15.70
C GLY A 69 -2.25 -2.61 14.37
N ARG A 70 -2.86 -3.05 13.25
CA ARG A 70 -2.42 -2.47 11.96
C ARG A 70 -2.62 -0.97 12.15
N ASN A 71 -1.61 -0.13 11.94
CA ASN A 71 -1.70 1.32 12.10
C ASN A 71 -2.84 1.88 11.20
N LYS A 72 -4.08 1.90 11.71
CA LYS A 72 -5.27 2.38 11.00
C LYS A 72 -5.15 3.87 10.68
N SER A 73 -4.26 4.56 11.37
CA SER A 73 -3.85 5.94 11.17
C SER A 73 -3.41 6.27 9.74
N ARG A 74 -2.91 5.29 8.94
CA ARG A 74 -2.59 5.49 7.52
C ARG A 74 -3.66 4.93 6.56
N ILE A 75 -4.76 4.40 7.08
CA ILE A 75 -5.82 3.77 6.29
C ILE A 75 -6.88 4.81 5.96
N THR A 76 -7.05 5.12 4.67
CA THR A 76 -8.06 6.05 4.18
C THR A 76 -9.38 5.32 3.92
N CYS A 77 -10.46 5.80 4.53
CA CYS A 77 -11.80 5.28 4.33
C CYS A 77 -12.32 5.63 2.93
N PHE A 78 -12.73 4.64 2.13
CA PHE A 78 -13.27 4.88 0.78
C PHE A 78 -14.63 5.58 0.75
N LYS A 79 -15.35 5.64 1.90
CA LYS A 79 -16.67 6.29 2.01
C LYS A 79 -16.55 7.77 2.35
N CYS A 80 -15.77 8.12 3.36
CA CYS A 80 -15.65 9.51 3.85
C CYS A 80 -14.27 10.14 3.60
N GLN A 81 -13.33 9.39 3.00
CA GLN A 81 -11.96 9.80 2.67
C GLN A 81 -11.14 10.25 3.89
N LYS A 82 -11.58 9.96 5.11
CA LYS A 82 -10.84 10.22 6.34
C LYS A 82 -9.93 9.05 6.69
N LEU A 83 -8.79 9.37 7.29
CA LEU A 83 -7.82 8.40 7.79
C LEU A 83 -8.31 7.78 9.11
N GLY A 84 -7.79 6.60 9.48
CA GLY A 84 -8.04 6.01 10.80
C GLY A 84 -8.99 4.81 10.82
N HIS A 85 -9.67 4.49 9.72
CA HIS A 85 -10.69 3.44 9.68
C HIS A 85 -11.01 2.94 8.27
N PHE A 86 -11.60 1.75 8.17
CA PHE A 86 -12.12 1.18 6.92
C PHE A 86 -13.57 1.61 6.67
N GLN A 87 -14.07 1.47 5.45
CA GLN A 87 -15.47 1.78 5.10
C GLN A 87 -16.50 1.07 5.99
N ASN A 88 -16.21 -0.16 6.43
CA ASN A 88 -17.08 -0.92 7.33
C ASN A 88 -17.08 -0.41 8.78
N GLU A 89 -16.08 0.38 9.16
CA GLU A 89 -15.91 1.00 10.49
C GLU A 89 -16.19 2.52 10.43
N CYS A 90 -16.83 3.02 9.36
CA CYS A 90 -17.07 4.46 9.17
C CYS A 90 -18.10 4.98 10.18
N PRO A 91 -17.76 6.01 10.99
CA PRO A 91 -18.65 6.58 12.02
C PRO A 91 -19.74 7.51 11.46
N GLU A 92 -19.94 7.51 10.13
CA GLU A 92 -20.94 8.29 9.40
C GLU A 92 -21.96 7.39 8.70
#